data_AF-A0A366DH22-F1
#
_entry.id   AF-A0A366DH22-F1
#
_cell.length_a   1.000
_cell.length_b   1.000
_cell.length_c   1.000
_cell.angle_alpha   90.00
_cell.angle_beta   90.00
_cell.angle_gamma   90.00
#
_symmetry.space_group_name_H-M   'P 1'
#
loop_
_entity.id
_entity.type
_entity.pdbx_description
1 polymer ?
#
loop_
_entity_poly.entity_id
_entity_poly.type
_entity_poly.pdbx_seq_one_letter_code
_entity_poly.pdbx_strand_id
1 'polypeptide(L)'
;MNILCQQCSDSEVLRMMRGGTRIRCLFLDPEGSNISEREREEGHTPGALSSLTRLNIHMMQRVQSHGTSAMDGKIEIRVYDAPVRFNICIVNAEVCIMQPYLPFSRGLESPTFMSRKKGIDGTFNTFSEVFEEMWRKGTELAIECNQGVTA
;
A
#
# COMPACT_ATOMS: atom_id res chain seq x y z
N MET A 1 1.72 9.54 0.72
CA MET A 1 2.24 9.27 -0.64
C MET A 1 2.22 7.77 -0.92
N ASN A 2 1.79 7.29 -2.09
CA ASN A 2 1.77 5.85 -2.40
C ASN A 2 2.75 5.55 -3.54
N ILE A 3 4.05 5.47 -3.18
CA ILE A 3 5.17 5.51 -4.15
C ILE A 3 4.98 4.48 -5.26
N LEU A 4 4.63 3.24 -4.93
CA LEU A 4 4.47 2.18 -5.93
C LEU A 4 3.35 2.49 -6.93
N CYS A 5 2.18 2.91 -6.47
CA CYS A 5 1.02 3.17 -7.34
C CYS A 5 1.10 4.51 -8.09
N GLN A 6 1.88 5.47 -7.58
CA GLN A 6 1.94 6.83 -8.12
C GLN A 6 3.20 7.09 -8.95
N GLN A 7 4.29 6.34 -8.72
CA GLN A 7 5.59 6.60 -9.34
C GLN A 7 6.09 5.45 -10.20
N CYS A 8 5.46 4.26 -10.14
CA CYS A 8 5.81 3.14 -11.00
C CYS A 8 4.67 2.87 -11.99
N SER A 9 5.03 2.69 -13.25
CA SER A 9 4.13 2.19 -14.28
C SER A 9 3.89 0.69 -14.16
N ASP A 10 2.79 0.19 -14.73
CA ASP A 10 2.47 -1.24 -14.75
C ASP A 10 3.61 -2.11 -15.30
N SER A 11 4.30 -1.64 -16.34
CA SER A 11 5.41 -2.36 -16.96
C SER A 11 6.65 -2.43 -16.07
N GLU A 12 6.90 -1.40 -15.25
CA GLU A 12 7.97 -1.40 -14.26
C GLU A 12 7.68 -2.39 -13.13
N VAL A 13 6.46 -2.39 -12.60
CA VAL A 13 6.05 -3.35 -11.56
C VAL A 13 6.09 -4.78 -12.12
N LEU A 14 5.62 -5.00 -13.35
CA LEU A 14 5.70 -6.31 -14.00
C LEU A 14 7.15 -6.75 -14.23
N ARG A 15 8.04 -5.82 -14.61
CA ARG A 15 9.48 -6.09 -14.74
C ARG A 15 10.10 -6.49 -13.40
N MET A 16 9.73 -5.82 -12.30
CA MET A 16 10.16 -6.21 -10.96
C MET A 16 9.71 -7.64 -10.62
N MET A 17 8.46 -7.99 -10.90
CA MET A 17 7.93 -9.35 -10.70
C MET A 17 8.68 -10.39 -11.53
N ARG A 18 8.96 -10.11 -12.81
CA ARG A 18 9.77 -11.00 -13.67
C ARG A 18 11.20 -11.18 -13.16
N GLY A 19 11.74 -10.17 -12.48
CA GLY A 19 13.03 -10.25 -11.78
C GLY A 19 12.98 -10.95 -10.41
N GLY A 20 11.86 -11.57 -10.04
CA GLY A 20 11.71 -12.29 -8.76
C GLY A 20 11.28 -11.42 -7.58
N THR A 21 10.91 -10.15 -7.79
CA THR A 21 10.50 -9.25 -6.70
C THR A 21 9.14 -9.68 -6.13
N ARG A 22 9.08 -9.78 -4.80
CA ARG A 22 7.83 -10.04 -4.06
C ARG A 22 7.34 -8.74 -3.44
N ILE A 23 6.10 -8.39 -3.73
CA ILE A 23 5.49 -7.11 -3.37
C ILE A 23 4.29 -7.38 -2.47
N ARG A 24 4.28 -6.78 -1.28
CA ARG A 24 3.15 -6.80 -0.36
C ARG A 24 2.56 -5.40 -0.26
N CYS A 25 1.29 -5.24 -0.63
CA CYS A 25 0.57 -3.98 -0.58
C CYS A 25 -0.53 -4.05 0.46
N LEU A 26 -0.48 -3.17 1.45
CA LEU A 26 -1.48 -3.06 2.50
C LEU A 26 -2.16 -1.69 2.40
N PHE A 27 -3.45 -1.70 2.08
CA PHE A 27 -4.24 -0.48 1.91
C PHE A 27 -5.21 -0.30 3.07
N LEU A 28 -5.58 0.95 3.35
CA LEU A 28 -6.74 1.20 4.20
C LEU A 28 -8.00 0.70 3.47
N ASP A 29 -8.92 0.09 4.19
CA ASP A 29 -10.16 -0.41 3.61
C ASP A 29 -10.98 0.77 3.04
N PRO A 30 -11.25 0.81 1.71
CA PRO A 30 -12.02 1.89 1.11
C PRO A 30 -13.48 1.93 1.56
N GLU A 31 -14.00 0.83 2.09
CA GLU A 31 -15.34 0.70 2.66
C GLU A 31 -15.33 0.79 4.19
N GLY A 32 -14.14 0.96 4.78
CA GLY A 32 -13.93 1.05 6.22
C GLY A 32 -14.32 2.39 6.83
N SER A 33 -14.42 2.42 8.15
CA SER A 33 -14.74 3.64 8.90
C SER A 33 -13.54 4.61 9.01
N ASN A 34 -12.32 4.07 9.08
CA ASN A 34 -11.12 4.88 9.35
C ASN A 34 -10.67 5.71 8.14
N ILE A 35 -11.04 5.32 6.92
CA ILE A 35 -10.76 6.15 5.74
C ILE A 35 -11.62 7.41 5.71
N SER A 36 -12.89 7.28 6.09
CA SER A 36 -13.82 8.41 6.19
C SER A 36 -13.39 9.37 7.29
N GLU A 37 -12.94 8.84 8.43
CA GLU A 37 -12.42 9.66 9.52
C GLU A 37 -11.15 10.42 9.10
N ARG A 38 -10.24 9.75 8.39
CA ARG A 38 -9.04 10.38 7.84
C ARG A 38 -9.37 11.50 6.84
N GLU A 39 -10.37 11.29 5.97
CA GLU A 39 -10.84 12.34 5.05
C GLU A 39 -11.30 13.58 5.81
N ARG A 40 -12.05 13.37 6.90
CA ARG A 40 -12.55 14.45 7.77
C ARG A 40 -11.40 15.19 8.46
N GLU A 41 -10.42 14.47 9.00
CA GLU A 41 -9.25 15.07 9.68
C GLU A 41 -8.34 15.87 8.74
N GLU A 42 -8.15 15.41 7.50
CA GLU A 42 -7.29 16.07 6.50
C GLU A 42 -8.04 17.12 5.65
N GLY A 43 -9.36 17.29 5.85
CA GLY A 43 -10.18 18.24 5.09
C GLY A 43 -10.35 17.86 3.62
N HIS A 44 -10.45 16.57 3.32
CA HIS A 44 -10.81 16.07 1.99
C HIS A 44 -12.33 16.06 1.79
N THR A 45 -12.76 16.15 0.54
CA THR A 45 -14.16 15.85 0.17
C THR A 45 -14.47 14.40 0.54
N PRO A 46 -15.65 14.10 1.11
CA PRO A 46 -16.05 12.74 1.42
C PRO A 46 -15.90 11.80 0.21
N GLY A 47 -15.27 10.64 0.42
CA GLY A 47 -15.01 9.62 -0.58
C GLY A 47 -13.79 9.86 -1.50
N ALA A 48 -13.08 10.98 -1.35
CA ALA A 48 -11.90 11.28 -2.18
C ALA A 48 -10.75 10.29 -1.94
N LEU A 49 -10.40 10.01 -0.69
CA LEU A 49 -9.36 9.03 -0.33
C LEU A 49 -9.84 7.60 -0.57
N SER A 50 -11.12 7.29 -0.33
CA SER A 50 -11.67 5.97 -0.68
C SER A 50 -11.55 5.70 -2.18
N SER A 51 -11.91 6.67 -3.02
CA SER A 51 -11.83 6.53 -4.48
C SER A 51 -10.38 6.39 -4.96
N LEU A 52 -9.46 7.19 -4.42
CA LEU A 52 -8.03 7.06 -4.72
C LEU A 52 -7.47 5.70 -4.27
N THR A 53 -7.94 5.19 -3.13
CA THR A 53 -7.49 3.89 -2.60
C THR A 53 -8.00 2.73 -3.47
N ARG A 54 -9.26 2.78 -3.92
CA ARG A 54 -9.78 1.81 -4.91
C ARG A 54 -8.99 1.82 -6.21
N LEU A 55 -8.67 3.01 -6.74
CA LEU A 55 -7.86 3.13 -7.95
C LEU A 55 -6.48 2.48 -7.79
N ASN A 56 -5.81 2.71 -6.66
CA ASN A 56 -4.52 2.10 -6.36
C ASN A 56 -4.62 0.57 -6.25
N ILE A 57 -5.65 0.06 -5.57
CA ILE A 57 -5.93 -1.38 -5.45
C ILE A 57 -6.13 -1.99 -6.83
N HIS A 58 -6.99 -1.40 -7.67
CA HIS A 58 -7.27 -1.90 -9.02
C HIS A 58 -6.03 -1.90 -9.91
N MET A 59 -5.18 -0.87 -9.82
CA MET A 59 -3.90 -0.85 -10.55
C MET A 59 -3.01 -2.03 -10.14
N MET A 60 -2.90 -2.31 -8.84
CA MET A 60 -2.12 -3.45 -8.36
C MET A 60 -2.74 -4.80 -8.72
N GLN A 61 -4.07 -4.95 -8.65
CA GLN A 61 -4.78 -6.16 -9.09
C GLN A 61 -4.61 -6.40 -10.59
N ARG A 62 -4.65 -5.33 -11.40
CA ARG A 62 -4.39 -5.42 -12.84
C ARG A 62 -2.98 -5.91 -13.11
N VAL A 63 -1.95 -5.39 -12.45
CA VAL A 63 -0.58 -5.90 -12.65
C VAL A 63 -0.47 -7.35 -12.15
N GLN A 64 -1.07 -7.66 -11.00
CA GLN A 64 -1.12 -9.01 -10.43
C GLN A 64 -1.73 -10.02 -11.42
N SER A 65 -2.77 -9.66 -12.18
CA SER A 65 -3.43 -10.54 -13.14
C SER A 65 -2.59 -10.86 -14.38
N HIS A 66 -1.52 -10.10 -14.64
CA HIS A 66 -0.54 -10.40 -15.69
C HIS A 66 0.57 -11.34 -15.19
N GLY A 67 0.60 -11.64 -13.89
CA GLY A 67 1.49 -12.64 -13.32
C GLY A 67 1.14 -14.03 -13.85
N THR A 68 2.13 -14.74 -14.38
CA THR A 68 1.97 -16.14 -14.78
C THR A 68 2.57 -17.04 -13.70
N SER A 69 2.16 -18.32 -13.67
CA SER A 69 2.74 -19.32 -12.75
C SER A 69 4.24 -19.56 -12.95
N ALA A 70 4.82 -19.08 -14.07
CA ALA A 70 6.25 -19.12 -14.36
C ALA A 70 7.03 -17.90 -13.83
N MET A 71 6.37 -16.93 -13.20
CA MET A 71 7.07 -15.79 -12.58
C MET A 71 7.50 -16.13 -11.15
N ASP A 72 8.75 -15.82 -10.82
CA ASP A 72 9.29 -15.99 -9.46
C ASP A 72 8.79 -14.92 -8.47
N GLY A 73 8.40 -13.75 -8.99
CA GLY A 73 7.82 -12.66 -8.21
C GLY A 73 6.31 -12.79 -8.05
N LYS A 74 5.78 -12.13 -7.02
CA LYS A 74 4.32 -12.08 -6.76
C LYS A 74 3.89 -10.78 -6.13
N ILE A 75 2.63 -10.40 -6.35
CA ILE A 75 1.95 -9.31 -5.65
C ILE A 75 0.93 -9.94 -4.69
N GLU A 76 0.94 -9.49 -3.44
CA GLU A 76 -0.07 -9.82 -2.42
C GLU A 76 -0.72 -8.51 -1.98
N ILE A 77 -2.06 -8.49 -1.93
CA ILE A 77 -2.83 -7.28 -1.59
C ILE A 77 -3.72 -7.60 -0.41
N ARG A 78 -3.66 -6.74 0.61
CA ARG A 78 -4.55 -6.78 1.77
C ARG A 78 -5.12 -5.41 2.07
N VAL A 79 -6.23 -5.40 2.78
CA VAL A 79 -6.83 -4.20 3.37
C VAL A 79 -6.89 -4.29 4.89
N TYR A 80 -6.99 -3.17 5.57
CA TYR A 80 -7.25 -3.10 7.01
C TYR A 80 -8.13 -1.90 7.33
N ASP A 81 -8.97 -1.99 8.37
CA ASP A 81 -9.74 -0.85 8.90
C ASP A 81 -9.26 -0.51 10.31
N ALA A 82 -8.28 0.39 10.42
CA ALA A 82 -7.78 0.90 11.69
C ALA A 82 -7.23 2.33 11.51
N PRO A 83 -7.04 3.11 12.59
CA PRO A 83 -6.51 4.46 12.50
C PRO A 83 -5.16 4.47 11.81
N VAL A 84 -5.07 5.26 10.75
CA VAL A 84 -3.90 5.29 9.87
C VAL A 84 -2.87 6.28 10.40
N ARG A 85 -1.69 5.77 10.80
CA ARG A 85 -0.65 6.54 11.49
C ARG A 85 0.56 6.85 10.62
N PHE A 86 0.92 5.93 9.73
CA PHE A 86 2.07 6.08 8.84
C PHE A 86 1.78 5.47 7.47
N ASN A 87 2.28 6.12 6.43
CA ASN A 87 2.61 5.44 5.19
C ASN A 87 3.99 4.81 5.35
N ILE A 88 4.13 3.53 5.04
CA ILE A 88 5.38 2.78 5.19
C ILE A 88 5.69 2.08 3.87
N CYS A 89 6.90 2.27 3.37
CA CYS A 89 7.45 1.55 2.22
C CYS A 89 8.79 0.94 2.61
N ILE A 90 8.88 -0.40 2.53
CA ILE A 90 10.10 -1.15 2.87
C ILE A 90 10.64 -1.79 1.60
N VAL A 91 11.91 -1.54 1.32
CA VAL A 91 12.62 -2.06 0.14
C VAL A 91 13.74 -2.99 0.60
N ASN A 92 13.75 -4.21 0.05
CA ASN A 92 14.76 -5.25 0.27
C ASN A 92 15.05 -5.59 1.74
N ALA A 93 14.11 -5.34 2.65
CA ALA A 93 14.33 -5.47 4.10
C ALA A 93 15.56 -4.67 4.62
N GLU A 94 15.91 -3.57 3.93
CA GLU A 94 17.07 -2.75 4.22
C GLU A 94 16.77 -1.25 4.32
N VAL A 95 15.84 -0.76 3.51
CA VAL A 95 15.43 0.65 3.49
C VAL A 95 13.97 0.75 3.88
N CYS A 96 13.68 1.63 4.83
CA CYS A 96 12.33 1.99 5.24
C CYS A 96 12.10 3.48 4.97
N ILE A 97 11.07 3.79 4.20
CA ILE A 97 10.56 5.13 3.99
C ILE A 97 9.26 5.22 4.78
N MET A 98 9.15 6.22 5.64
CA MET A 98 7.99 6.39 6.52
C MET A 98 7.53 7.84 6.52
N GLN A 99 6.23 8.02 6.36
CA GLN A 99 5.59 9.34 6.34
C GLN A 99 4.43 9.31 7.34
N PRO A 100 4.47 10.09 8.44
CA PRO A 100 3.35 10.16 9.37
C PRO A 100 2.14 10.84 8.73
N TYR A 101 0.95 10.43 9.13
CA TYR A 101 -0.26 11.19 8.88
C TYR A 101 -0.43 12.21 10.01
N LEU A 102 -0.39 13.49 9.65
CA LEU A 102 -0.49 14.59 10.60
C LEU A 102 -1.95 15.07 10.69
N PRO A 103 -2.47 15.33 11.90
CA PRO A 103 -3.75 16.00 12.04
C PRO A 103 -3.73 17.36 11.34
N PHE A 104 -4.83 17.74 10.69
CA PHE A 104 -5.03 19.06 10.08
C PHE A 104 -4.11 19.41 8.90
N SER A 105 -3.33 18.46 8.41
CA SER A 105 -2.47 18.61 7.24
C SER A 105 -2.68 17.46 6.28
N ARG A 106 -2.84 17.77 5.00
CA ARG A 106 -2.96 16.72 3.98
C ARG A 106 -1.72 15.85 3.96
N GLY A 107 -1.89 14.56 3.70
CA GLY A 107 -0.78 13.60 3.64
C GLY A 107 0.29 13.89 2.57
N LEU A 108 0.12 14.88 1.69
CA LEU A 108 1.18 15.35 0.77
C LEU A 108 2.18 16.27 1.50
N GLU A 109 1.71 17.06 2.44
CA GLU A 109 2.48 18.06 3.18
C GLU A 109 3.22 17.44 4.39
N SER A 110 2.92 16.18 4.73
CA SER A 110 3.59 15.47 5.80
C SER A 110 5.08 15.24 5.49
N PRO A 111 6.00 15.46 6.44
CA PRO A 111 7.41 15.18 6.25
C PRO A 111 7.64 13.70 5.96
N THR A 112 8.55 13.39 5.03
CA THR A 112 8.92 12.00 4.73
C THR A 112 10.30 11.72 5.30
N PHE A 113 10.42 10.63 6.05
CA PHE A 113 11.68 10.18 6.64
C PHE A 113 12.16 8.91 5.97
N MET A 114 13.48 8.69 6.01
CA MET A 114 14.11 7.47 5.52
C MET A 114 15.05 6.93 6.59
N SER A 115 14.98 5.62 6.83
CA SER A 115 15.93 4.89 7.65
C SER A 115 16.52 3.72 6.85
N ARG A 116 17.79 3.42 7.11
CA ARG A 116 18.45 2.19 6.66
C ARG A 116 18.64 1.26 7.84
N LYS A 117 18.49 -0.05 7.62
CA LYS A 117 18.75 -1.07 8.62
C LYS A 117 20.19 -0.96 9.13
N LYS A 118 20.34 -0.89 10.45
CA LYS A 118 21.63 -0.92 11.16
C LYS A 118 21.44 -1.76 12.42
N GLY A 119 22.19 -2.86 12.56
CA GLY A 119 22.04 -3.75 13.71
C GLY A 119 20.64 -4.35 13.85
N ILE A 120 20.32 -4.80 15.06
CA ILE A 120 19.05 -5.45 15.42
C ILE A 120 18.01 -4.48 16.01
N ASP A 121 18.42 -3.27 16.38
CA ASP A 121 17.56 -2.25 16.98
C ASP A 121 17.48 -0.99 16.10
N GLY A 122 16.46 -0.17 16.33
CA GLY A 122 16.35 1.17 15.75
C GLY A 122 15.21 1.34 14.75
N THR A 123 15.16 2.53 14.16
CA THR A 123 13.99 3.04 13.41
C THR A 123 13.52 2.11 12.30
N PHE A 124 14.44 1.50 11.55
CA PHE A 124 14.06 0.52 10.53
C PHE A 124 13.26 -0.65 11.11
N ASN A 125 13.78 -1.29 12.18
CA ASN A 125 13.16 -2.48 12.76
C ASN A 125 11.79 -2.12 13.38
N THR A 126 11.69 -0.97 14.06
CA THR A 126 10.43 -0.47 14.61
C THR A 126 9.34 -0.34 13.54
N PHE A 127 9.62 0.33 12.41
CA PHE A 127 8.62 0.50 11.36
C PHE A 127 8.37 -0.78 10.55
N SER A 128 9.37 -1.67 10.46
CA SER A 128 9.18 -3.00 9.90
C SER A 128 8.21 -3.83 10.73
N GLU A 129 8.35 -3.83 12.05
CA GLU A 129 7.43 -4.52 12.98
C GLU A 129 6.02 -3.96 12.90
N VAL A 130 5.87 -2.63 12.82
CA VAL A 130 4.56 -2.00 12.61
C VAL A 130 3.93 -2.50 11.31
N PHE A 131 4.68 -2.55 10.20
CA PHE A 131 4.16 -3.07 8.94
C PHE A 131 3.73 -4.54 9.05
N GLU A 132 4.57 -5.41 9.63
CA GLU A 132 4.26 -6.84 9.78
C GLU A 132 3.02 -7.08 10.65
N GLU A 133 2.88 -6.32 11.74
CA GLU A 133 1.73 -6.43 12.65
C GLU A 133 0.44 -6.04 11.93
N MET A 134 0.47 -4.94 11.18
CA MET A 134 -0.68 -4.48 10.39
C MET A 134 -0.99 -5.45 9.24
N TRP A 135 0.03 -6.00 8.60
CA TRP A 135 -0.11 -7.01 7.54
C TRP A 135 -0.82 -8.27 8.05
N ARG A 136 -0.45 -8.74 9.24
CA ARG A 136 -1.06 -9.92 9.87
C ARG A 136 -2.53 -9.70 10.20
N LYS A 137 -2.90 -8.49 10.62
CA LYS A 137 -4.29 -8.11 10.93
C LYS A 137 -5.13 -7.80 9.69
N GLY A 138 -4.48 -7.46 8.58
CA GLY A 138 -5.14 -7.17 7.32
C GLY A 138 -5.83 -8.39 6.72
N THR A 139 -6.92 -8.14 6.01
CA THR A 139 -7.71 -9.14 5.30
C THR A 139 -7.34 -9.15 3.82
N GLU A 140 -7.40 -10.33 3.20
CA GLU A 140 -7.27 -10.43 1.75
C GLU A 140 -8.50 -9.88 1.07
N LEU A 141 -8.30 -9.15 -0.03
CA LEU A 141 -9.42 -8.70 -0.85
C LEU A 141 -10.03 -9.90 -1.59
N ALA A 142 -11.35 -10.03 -1.52
CA ALA A 142 -12.05 -10.91 -2.43
C ALA A 142 -11.79 -10.42 -3.86
N ILE A 143 -11.32 -11.31 -4.74
CA ILE A 143 -11.11 -10.98 -6.14
C ILE A 143 -12.50 -10.80 -6.75
N GLU A 144 -12.85 -9.57 -7.14
CA GLU A 144 -13.95 -9.36 -8.08
C GLU A 144 -13.49 -9.91 -9.44
N CYS A 145 -13.85 -11.17 -9.72
CA CYS A 145 -13.82 -11.67 -11.08
C CYS A 145 -14.80 -10.82 -11.88
N ASN A 146 -14.28 -9.92 -12.72
CA ASN A 146 -15.07 -9.27 -13.77
C ASN A 146 -15.78 -10.38 -14.56
N GLN A 147 -17.08 -10.57 -14.30
CA GLN A 147 -17.93 -11.31 -15.19
C GLN A 147 -17.95 -10.51 -16.48
N GLY A 148 -17.29 -11.05 -17.51
CA GLY A 148 -17.24 -10.44 -18.82
C GLY A 148 -18.65 -10.08 -19.26
N VAL A 149 -18.83 -8.82 -19.61
CA VAL A 149 -20.00 -8.35 -20.36
C VAL A 149 -20.00 -9.12 -21.67
N THR A 150 -20.85 -10.14 -21.76
CA THR A 150 -21.25 -10.74 -23.03
C THR A 150 -22.07 -9.68 -23.77
N ALA A 151 -21.48 -9.12 -24.82
CA ALA A 151 -22.22 -8.47 -25.89
C ALA A 151 -22.97 -9.52 -26.72
#